data_AF-A0A6G2JCW4-F1
#
_entry.id   AF-A0A6G2JCW4-F1
#
_cell.length_a   1.000
_cell.length_b   1.000
_cell.length_c   1.000
_cell.angle_alpha   90.00
_cell.angle_beta   90.00
_cell.angle_gamma   90.00
#
_symmetry.space_group_name_H-M   'P 1'
#
loop_
_entity.id
_entity.type
_entity.pdbx_description
1 polymer ?
#
loop_
_entity_poly.entity_id
_entity_poly.type
_entity_poly.pdbx_seq_one_letter_code
_entity_poly.pdbx_strand_id
1 'polypeptide(L)'
;MKITDTSSSDDFEEVDDVLDGLNLTHAERSRIEDRTTGLLALDSCLRDLRIAAGIRQTDVARAMDVTKSAVSQLEARGMLDAKLSTLTRYFAGLGYQIDITLTPIDA
;
A
#
# COMPACT_ATOMS: atom_id res chain seq x y z
N MET A 1 17.70 27.05 0.75
CA MET A 1 17.77 25.73 1.41
C MET A 1 16.98 24.75 0.56
N LYS A 2 17.66 23.95 -0.27
CA LYS A 2 17.00 22.90 -1.06
C LYS A 2 16.74 21.75 -0.10
N ILE A 3 15.47 21.47 0.17
CA ILE A 3 15.07 20.23 0.82
C ILE A 3 15.20 19.19 -0.28
N THR A 4 16.31 18.46 -0.29
CA THR A 4 16.44 17.24 -1.06
C THR A 4 15.46 16.26 -0.47
N ASP A 5 14.47 15.89 -1.26
CA ASP A 5 13.57 14.78 -0.99
C ASP A 5 14.44 13.51 -0.98
N THR A 6 14.87 13.09 0.20
CA THR A 6 15.50 11.78 0.40
C THR A 6 14.36 10.75 0.45
N SER A 7 13.73 10.55 -0.71
CA SER A 7 13.00 9.32 -0.97
C SER A 7 14.06 8.24 -1.20
N SER A 8 14.46 7.59 -0.11
CA SER A 8 15.29 6.39 -0.13
C SER A 8 14.50 5.28 -0.82
N SER A 9 14.51 5.31 -2.15
CA SER A 9 13.88 4.35 -3.06
C SER A 9 14.88 3.30 -3.57
N ASP A 10 16.14 3.37 -3.12
CA ASP A 10 17.27 2.64 -3.71
C ASP A 10 17.37 1.15 -3.31
N ASP A 11 16.48 0.64 -2.45
CA ASP A 11 16.57 -0.75 -1.95
C ASP A 11 15.59 -1.74 -2.62
N PHE A 12 14.80 -1.30 -3.61
CA PHE A 12 13.88 -2.17 -4.34
C PHE A 12 14.26 -2.20 -5.82
N GLU A 13 14.54 -3.39 -6.36
CA GLU A 13 14.66 -3.61 -7.81
C GLU A 13 13.36 -3.19 -8.50
N GLU A 14 13.43 -2.46 -9.63
CA GLU A 14 12.24 -2.20 -10.42
C GLU A 14 11.66 -3.54 -10.89
N VAL A 15 10.34 -3.64 -10.93
CA VAL A 15 9.66 -4.90 -11.31
C VAL A 15 10.13 -5.39 -12.68
N ASP A 16 10.48 -4.47 -13.59
CA ASP A 16 11.01 -4.77 -14.92
C ASP A 16 12.38 -5.48 -14.84
N ASP A 17 13.27 -5.04 -13.94
CA ASP A 17 14.61 -5.64 -13.75
C ASP A 17 14.53 -7.09 -13.24
N VAL A 18 13.58 -7.37 -12.33
CA VAL A 18 13.33 -8.73 -11.82
C VAL A 18 12.77 -9.63 -12.91
N LEU A 19 11.81 -9.11 -13.69
CA LEU A 19 11.15 -9.86 -14.75
C LEU A 19 12.11 -10.23 -15.88
N ASP A 20 13.04 -9.34 -16.23
CA ASP A 20 14.05 -9.55 -17.26
C ASP A 20 15.07 -10.64 -16.88
N GLY A 21 15.27 -10.89 -15.58
CA GLY A 21 16.07 -12.00 -15.06
C GLY A 21 15.41 -13.38 -15.15
N LEU A 22 14.14 -13.47 -15.54
CA LEU A 22 13.34 -14.69 -15.58
C LEU A 22 13.00 -15.10 -17.03
N ASN A 23 13.11 -16.39 -17.36
CA ASN A 23 12.69 -16.93 -18.66
C ASN A 23 11.15 -17.09 -18.73
N LEU A 24 10.43 -15.97 -18.72
CA LEU A 24 8.97 -15.94 -18.76
C LEU A 24 8.44 -15.89 -20.20
N THR A 25 7.30 -16.53 -20.43
CA THR A 25 6.52 -16.28 -21.66
C THR A 25 5.86 -14.91 -21.59
N HIS A 26 5.53 -14.31 -22.74
CA HIS A 26 4.84 -13.02 -22.79
C HIS A 26 3.52 -13.02 -21.99
N ALA A 27 2.78 -14.14 -22.02
CA ALA A 27 1.53 -14.29 -21.28
C ALA A 27 1.74 -14.40 -19.76
N GLU A 28 2.89 -14.91 -19.29
CA GLU A 28 3.23 -14.94 -17.87
C GLU A 28 3.71 -13.56 -17.39
N ARG A 29 4.55 -12.89 -18.19
CA ARG A 29 4.99 -11.52 -17.90
C ARG A 29 3.80 -10.56 -17.78
N SER A 30 2.91 -10.55 -18.76
CA SER A 30 1.70 -9.72 -18.76
C SER A 30 0.80 -10.01 -17.54
N ARG A 31 0.63 -11.27 -17.14
CA ARG A 31 -0.14 -11.62 -15.92
C ARG A 31 0.51 -11.08 -14.64
N ILE A 32 1.84 -11.13 -14.55
CA ILE A 32 2.57 -10.62 -13.38
C ILE A 32 2.49 -9.09 -13.35
N GLU A 33 2.67 -8.42 -14.49
CA GLU A 33 2.54 -6.97 -14.62
C GLU A 33 1.13 -6.50 -14.23
N ASP A 34 0.07 -7.05 -14.83
CA ASP A 34 -1.31 -6.67 -14.54
C ASP A 34 -1.65 -6.82 -13.04
N ARG A 35 -1.19 -7.92 -12.45
CA ARG A 35 -1.38 -8.18 -11.02
C ARG A 35 -0.59 -7.20 -10.16
N THR A 36 0.64 -6.88 -10.54
CA THR A 36 1.51 -5.92 -9.83
C THR A 36 0.91 -4.51 -9.91
N THR A 37 0.47 -4.08 -11.09
CA THR A 37 -0.24 -2.80 -11.29
C THR A 37 -1.49 -2.72 -10.42
N GLY A 38 -2.29 -3.79 -10.38
CA GLY A 38 -3.47 -3.85 -9.52
C GLY A 38 -3.15 -3.70 -8.04
N LEU A 39 -2.06 -4.34 -7.56
CA LEU A 39 -1.61 -4.22 -6.18
C LEU A 39 -1.10 -2.81 -5.85
N LEU A 40 -0.26 -2.22 -6.70
CA LEU A 40 0.25 -0.86 -6.51
C LEU A 40 -0.88 0.19 -6.52
N ALA A 41 -1.86 0.02 -7.40
CA ALA A 41 -3.03 0.89 -7.47
C ALA A 41 -3.86 0.80 -6.17
N LEU A 42 -4.10 -0.41 -5.67
CA LEU A 42 -4.83 -0.62 -4.42
C LEU A 42 -4.09 0.00 -3.23
N ASP A 43 -2.77 -0.22 -3.12
CA ASP A 43 -1.95 0.33 -2.04
C ASP A 43 -2.00 1.87 -1.99
N SER A 44 -1.87 2.50 -3.16
CA SER A 44 -1.96 3.95 -3.31
C SER A 44 -3.35 4.47 -2.95
N CYS A 45 -4.43 3.80 -3.39
CA CYS A 45 -5.79 4.17 -3.06
C CYS A 45 -6.07 4.20 -1.55
N LEU A 46 -5.48 3.29 -0.76
CA LEU A 46 -5.70 3.22 0.68
C LEU A 46 -5.11 4.44 1.41
N ARG A 47 -3.94 4.92 0.97
CA ARG A 47 -3.34 6.16 1.48
C ARG A 47 -4.11 7.39 0.99
N ASP A 48 -4.48 7.40 -0.29
CA ASP A 48 -5.18 8.53 -0.92
C ASP A 48 -6.54 8.79 -0.28
N LEU A 49 -7.22 7.76 0.22
CA LEU A 49 -8.49 7.91 0.94
C LEU A 49 -8.34 8.80 2.19
N ARG A 50 -7.24 8.67 2.96
CA ARG A 50 -6.95 9.57 4.08
C ARG A 50 -6.73 11.01 3.59
N ILE A 51 -5.95 11.17 2.52
CA ILE A 51 -5.61 12.49 1.96
C ILE A 51 -6.87 13.19 1.45
N ALA A 52 -7.72 12.49 0.70
CA ALA A 52 -8.99 12.97 0.19
C ALA A 52 -9.97 13.35 1.32
N ALA A 53 -9.95 12.61 2.44
CA ALA A 53 -10.71 12.96 3.64
C ALA A 53 -10.13 14.15 4.43
N GLY A 54 -8.96 14.67 4.06
CA GLY A 54 -8.30 15.79 4.74
C GLY A 54 -7.76 15.45 6.15
N ILE A 55 -7.66 14.16 6.49
CA ILE A 55 -7.27 13.70 7.82
C ILE A 55 -5.74 13.64 7.91
N ARG A 56 -5.13 14.19 8.96
CA ARG A 56 -3.68 14.14 9.15
C ARG A 56 -3.27 12.80 9.75
N GLN A 57 -2.05 12.35 9.47
CA GLN A 57 -1.46 11.15 10.10
C GLN A 57 -1.49 11.22 11.64
N THR A 58 -1.38 12.41 12.23
CA THR A 58 -1.47 12.60 13.69
C THR A 58 -2.87 12.33 14.23
N ASP A 59 -3.90 12.61 13.45
CA ASP A 59 -5.29 12.38 13.86
C ASP A 59 -5.61 10.88 13.83
N VAL A 60 -5.15 10.18 12.79
CA VAL A 60 -5.23 8.72 12.69
C VAL A 60 -4.43 8.04 13.80
N ALA A 61 -3.21 8.51 14.06
CA ALA A 61 -2.36 7.97 15.11
C ALA A 61 -3.03 8.07 16.48
N ARG A 62 -3.68 9.21 16.78
CA ARG A 62 -4.47 9.39 18.00
C ARG A 62 -5.67 8.45 18.05
N ALA A 63 -6.38 8.26 16.94
CA ALA A 63 -7.53 7.34 16.89
C ALA A 63 -7.11 5.86 17.07
N MET A 64 -5.90 5.51 16.61
CA MET A 64 -5.34 4.17 16.71
C MET A 64 -4.56 3.90 18.01
N ASP A 65 -4.35 4.92 18.84
CA ASP A 65 -3.46 4.89 20.02
C ASP A 65 -2.03 4.45 19.69
N VAL A 66 -1.44 5.06 18.65
CA VAL A 66 -0.06 4.82 18.22
C VAL A 66 0.66 6.14 17.94
N THR A 67 1.95 6.07 17.63
CA THR A 67 2.72 7.26 17.25
C THR A 67 2.43 7.67 15.80
N LYS A 68 2.60 8.96 15.50
CA LYS A 68 2.61 9.46 14.11
C LYS A 68 3.65 8.71 13.26
N SER A 69 4.81 8.40 13.83
CA SER A 69 5.87 7.66 13.13
C SER A 69 5.43 6.25 12.74
N ALA A 70 4.64 5.57 13.58
CA ALA A 70 4.06 4.26 13.24
C ALA A 70 3.10 4.36 12.06
N VAL A 71 2.24 5.39 12.02
CA VAL A 71 1.34 5.64 10.87
C VAL A 71 2.14 6.00 9.61
N SER A 72 3.16 6.83 9.73
CA SER A 72 4.02 7.20 8.60
C SER A 72 4.76 5.98 8.02
N GLN A 73 5.25 5.07 8.87
CA GLN A 73 5.89 3.84 8.43
C GLN A 73 4.90 2.86 7.80
N LEU A 74 3.70 2.75 8.38
CA LEU A 74 2.60 1.96 7.82
C LEU A 74 2.22 2.44 6.42
N GLU A 75 2.06 3.76 6.25
CA GLU A 75 1.77 4.32 4.93
C GLU A 75 2.95 4.10 3.98
N ALA A 76 4.20 4.31 4.40
CA ALA A 76 5.38 4.24 3.54
C ALA A 76 5.78 2.83 3.08
N ARG A 77 5.64 1.80 3.93
CA ARG A 77 6.02 0.41 3.61
C ARG A 77 5.06 -0.31 2.68
N GLY A 78 3.89 0.25 2.43
CA GLY A 78 2.79 -0.45 1.76
C GLY A 78 1.75 -0.92 2.76
N MET A 79 0.53 -0.43 2.59
CA MET A 79 -0.65 -0.83 3.37
C MET A 79 -1.09 -2.26 3.07
N LEU A 80 -0.75 -2.81 1.90
CA LEU A 80 -1.07 -4.20 1.53
C LEU A 80 -0.32 -5.26 2.35
N ASP A 81 0.87 -4.94 2.86
CA ASP A 81 1.64 -5.86 3.71
C ASP A 81 1.20 -5.81 5.19
N ALA A 82 0.27 -4.90 5.53
CA ALA A 82 -0.23 -4.76 6.87
C ALA A 82 -1.19 -5.90 7.24
N LYS A 83 -1.13 -6.30 8.52
CA LYS A 83 -2.14 -7.21 9.09
C LYS A 83 -3.53 -6.62 8.89
N LEU A 84 -4.52 -7.47 8.62
CA LEU A 84 -5.91 -7.04 8.46
C LEU A 84 -6.44 -6.28 9.69
N SER A 85 -6.03 -6.67 10.90
CA SER A 85 -6.40 -5.96 12.14
C SER A 85 -5.78 -4.57 12.26
N THR A 86 -4.65 -4.32 11.60
CA THR A 86 -4.04 -2.99 11.50
C THR A 86 -4.80 -2.14 10.49
N LEU A 87 -5.12 -2.69 9.31
CA LEU A 87 -5.94 -2.02 8.30
C LEU A 87 -7.30 -1.63 8.88
N THR A 88 -7.99 -2.55 9.53
CA THR A 88 -9.31 -2.31 10.14
C THR A 88 -9.25 -1.15 11.15
N ARG A 89 -8.23 -1.12 12.02
CA ARG A 89 -8.06 -0.02 12.99
C ARG A 89 -7.72 1.31 12.32
N TYR A 90 -6.90 1.28 11.27
CA TYR A 90 -6.55 2.46 10.49
C TYR A 90 -7.79 3.09 9.84
N PHE A 91 -8.59 2.30 9.13
CA PHE A 91 -9.82 2.76 8.48
C PHE A 91 -10.90 3.15 9.48
N ALA A 92 -11.02 2.45 10.61
CA ALA A 92 -11.89 2.88 11.71
C ALA A 92 -11.47 4.26 12.25
N GLY A 93 -10.17 4.54 12.36
CA GLY A 93 -9.63 5.86 12.71
C GLY A 93 -9.93 6.96 11.68
N LEU A 94 -10.25 6.57 10.44
CA LEU A 94 -10.72 7.46 9.38
C LEU A 94 -12.26 7.58 9.32
N GLY A 95 -13.00 6.81 10.12
CA GLY A 95 -14.46 6.75 10.10
C GLY A 95 -15.06 5.78 9.09
N TYR A 96 -14.27 4.83 8.57
CA TYR A 96 -14.70 3.83 7.61
C TYR A 96 -14.71 2.42 8.22
N GLN A 97 -15.52 1.54 7.63
CA GLN A 97 -15.52 0.11 7.90
C GLN A 97 -14.96 -0.63 6.67
N ILE A 98 -14.22 -1.70 6.93
CA ILE A 98 -13.76 -2.62 5.87
C ILE A 98 -14.71 -3.81 5.82
N ASP A 99 -15.28 -4.06 4.65
CA ASP A 99 -16.01 -5.29 4.33
C ASP A 99 -15.16 -6.14 3.38
N ILE A 100 -15.03 -7.43 3.66
CA ILE A 100 -14.18 -8.36 2.90
C ILE A 100 -15.06 -9.42 2.28
N THR A 101 -14.92 -9.61 0.97
CA THR A 101 -15.58 -10.69 0.23
C THR A 101 -14.53 -11.65 -0.30
N LEU A 102 -14.80 -12.95 -0.19
CA LEU A 102 -13.95 -14.01 -0.73
C LEU A 102 -14.62 -14.62 -1.96
N THR A 103 -13.88 -14.73 -3.05
CA THR A 103 -14.32 -15.42 -4.26
C THR A 103 -13.46 -16.65 -4.50
N PRO A 104 -14.03 -17.80 -4.86
CA PRO A 104 -13.27 -18.96 -5.29
C PRO A 104 -12.46 -18.63 -6.54
N ILE A 105 -11.28 -19.23 -6.68
CA ILE A 105 -10.39 -19.01 -7.84
C ILE A 105 -10.94 -19.73 -9.10
N ASP A 106 -11.82 -20.72 -8.93
CA ASP A 106 -12.32 -21.61 -9.98
C ASP A 106 -13.87 -21.64 -10.09
N ALA A 107 -14.56 -20.53 -9.80
CA ALA A 107 -16.03 -20.43 -9.94
C ALA A 107 -16.47 -19.97 -11.35
#